data_AF-J4KQH1-F1
#
_entry.id   AF-J4KQH1-F1
#
_cell.length_a   1.000
_cell.length_b   1.000
_cell.length_c   1.000
_cell.angle_alpha   90.00
_cell.angle_beta   90.00
_cell.angle_gamma   90.00
#
_symmetry.space_group_name_H-M   'P 1'
#
loop_
_entity.id
_entity.type
_entity.pdbx_description
1 polymer ?
#
loop_
_entity_poly.entity_id
_entity_poly.type
_entity_poly.pdbx_seq_one_letter_code
_entity_poly.pdbx_strand_id
1 'polypeptide(L)'
;MELDRPESFSRFSDLPPEIRLVVWEYSLPGTRIVSVRCGADDLMSDSRRSPVAVLGCTTTTPNPANLHICVESRTEAIKSYRRCFGFAHHPGHIYFDPSRDVLYFGPRAGYMAADAQFRTCMSMCDEAELAAVRRIALSDALFWQTNTYHSMTATGSSIELLRIIRRRLPNLELIVFVPREQDEANPDELDHTLQRIHEQVLTAFNTLAEDQVTWSMPEWHVTTLKALYSAAGGSIPATQNMT
;
A
#
# COMPACT_ATOMS: atom_id res chain seq x y z
N MET A 1 3.22 9.76 43.93
CA MET A 1 3.29 9.70 42.46
C MET A 1 1.87 9.42 42.01
N GLU A 2 1.04 10.47 41.92
CA GLU A 2 -0.35 10.35 41.47
C GLU A 2 -0.35 10.09 39.98
N LEU A 3 -0.95 8.97 39.57
CA LEU A 3 -1.30 8.72 38.18
C LEU A 3 -2.50 9.62 37.86
N ASP A 4 -2.27 10.64 37.02
CA ASP A 4 -3.34 11.39 36.36
C ASP A 4 -4.29 10.39 35.70
N ARG A 5 -5.54 10.33 36.18
CA ARG A 5 -6.59 9.56 35.50
C ARG A 5 -6.92 10.28 34.20
N PRO A 6 -7.14 9.58 33.09
CA PRO A 6 -7.63 10.23 31.88
C PRO A 6 -8.96 10.91 32.18
N GLU A 7 -9.05 12.21 31.92
CA GLU A 7 -10.30 12.96 32.03
C GLU A 7 -11.34 12.31 31.11
N SER A 8 -12.43 11.81 31.68
CA SER A 8 -13.49 11.16 30.92
C SER A 8 -14.36 12.21 30.22
N PHE A 9 -14.30 12.28 28.89
CA PHE A 9 -15.19 13.14 28.09
C PHE A 9 -16.57 12.48 27.92
N SER A 10 -17.47 12.67 28.89
CA SER A 10 -18.79 12.04 28.90
C SER A 10 -19.86 12.73 28.03
N ARG A 11 -19.65 13.99 27.66
CA ARG A 11 -20.64 14.83 26.94
C ARG A 11 -20.81 14.49 25.47
N PHE A 12 -19.98 13.62 24.91
CA PHE A 12 -20.11 13.22 23.51
C PHE A 12 -21.49 12.60 23.23
N SER A 13 -21.99 11.76 24.15
CA SER A 13 -23.29 11.09 24.03
C SER A 13 -24.48 12.05 24.10
N ASP A 14 -24.30 13.25 24.66
CA ASP A 14 -25.35 14.27 24.77
C ASP A 14 -25.56 15.03 23.45
N LEU A 15 -24.66 14.87 22.48
CA LEU A 15 -24.79 15.48 21.16
C LEU A 15 -25.90 14.77 20.35
N PRO A 16 -26.66 15.54 19.54
CA PRO A 16 -27.61 14.95 18.59
C PRO A 16 -26.92 13.92 17.69
N PRO A 17 -27.61 12.84 17.30
CA PRO A 17 -27.03 11.79 16.46
C PRO A 17 -26.33 12.32 15.21
N GLU A 18 -26.91 13.30 14.53
CA GLU A 18 -26.37 13.91 13.32
C GLU A 18 -24.97 14.49 13.56
N ILE A 19 -24.79 15.18 14.69
CA ILE A 19 -23.51 15.76 15.06
C ILE A 19 -22.51 14.66 15.42
N ARG A 20 -22.93 13.61 16.13
CA ARG A 20 -22.05 12.47 16.45
C ARG A 20 -21.57 11.76 15.19
N LEU A 21 -22.45 11.55 14.21
CA LEU A 21 -22.09 10.95 12.92
C LEU A 21 -21.08 11.82 12.15
N VAL A 22 -21.30 13.15 12.11
CA VAL A 22 -20.32 14.08 11.52
C VAL A 22 -18.97 13.98 12.24
N VAL A 23 -18.95 13.97 13.57
CA VAL A 23 -17.69 13.81 14.32
C VAL A 23 -17.01 12.49 13.96
N TRP A 24 -17.75 11.38 13.86
CA TRP A 24 -17.17 10.08 13.50
C TRP A 24 -16.64 10.02 12.08
N GLU A 25 -17.31 10.65 11.12
CA GLU A 25 -16.87 10.75 9.73
C GLU A 25 -15.56 11.54 9.64
N TYR A 26 -15.49 12.69 10.33
CA TYR A 26 -14.30 13.54 10.36
C TYR A 26 -13.17 12.97 11.24
N SER A 27 -13.48 12.05 12.15
CA SER A 27 -12.46 11.36 12.95
C SER A 27 -11.88 10.12 12.26
N LEU A 28 -12.37 9.74 11.08
CA LEU A 28 -11.71 8.71 10.27
C LEU A 28 -10.28 9.16 9.95
N PRO A 29 -9.32 8.23 9.84
CA PRO A 29 -7.96 8.61 9.49
C PRO A 29 -7.93 9.26 8.10
N GLY A 30 -6.94 10.13 7.90
CA GLY A 30 -6.61 10.68 6.60
C GLY A 30 -6.04 9.61 5.66
N THR A 31 -5.25 10.04 4.67
CA THR A 31 -4.52 9.13 3.79
C THR A 31 -3.66 8.17 4.60
N ARG A 32 -3.73 6.87 4.32
CA ARG A 32 -2.86 5.87 4.94
C ARG A 32 -2.12 5.08 3.89
N ILE A 33 -0.88 4.74 4.19
CA ILE A 33 -0.08 3.84 3.36
C ILE A 33 -0.28 2.43 3.91
N VAL A 34 -0.97 1.60 3.13
CA VAL A 34 -1.32 0.23 3.51
C VAL A 34 -0.27 -0.70 2.89
N SER A 35 0.71 -1.11 3.70
CA SER A 35 1.78 -2.02 3.24
C SER A 35 1.23 -3.42 3.09
N VAL A 36 1.24 -3.94 1.86
CA VAL A 36 0.67 -5.25 1.52
C VAL A 36 1.77 -6.29 1.47
N ARG A 37 1.49 -7.46 2.05
CA ARG A 37 2.31 -8.68 1.92
C ARG A 37 1.45 -9.82 1.44
N CYS A 38 1.88 -10.48 0.36
CA CYS A 38 1.15 -11.58 -0.27
C CYS A 38 2.11 -12.76 -0.51
N GLY A 39 1.62 -13.98 -0.27
CA GLY A 39 2.40 -15.21 -0.43
C GLY A 39 3.05 -15.70 0.87
N ALA A 40 3.56 -16.94 0.85
CA ALA A 40 4.20 -17.55 2.01
C ALA A 40 5.61 -16.94 2.23
N ASP A 41 5.93 -16.51 3.45
CA ASP A 41 7.31 -16.18 3.83
C ASP A 41 8.12 -17.49 3.95
N ASP A 42 8.97 -17.75 2.95
CA ASP A 42 9.76 -18.98 2.85
C ASP A 42 10.92 -19.08 3.86
N LEU A 43 11.08 -18.12 4.78
CA LEU A 43 12.20 -18.10 5.74
C LEU A 43 11.82 -18.39 7.20
N MET A 44 10.55 -18.70 7.50
CA MET A 44 10.13 -19.10 8.84
C MET A 44 9.58 -20.54 8.82
N SER A 45 10.51 -21.49 8.68
CA SER A 45 10.32 -22.90 9.05
C SER A 45 10.26 -23.05 10.59
N ASP A 46 9.34 -22.33 11.23
CA ASP A 46 8.98 -22.65 12.60
C ASP A 46 7.51 -22.33 12.88
N SER A 47 6.67 -23.34 12.73
CA SER A 47 5.45 -23.63 13.52
C SER A 47 4.37 -22.55 13.73
N ARG A 48 4.43 -21.36 13.10
CA ARG A 48 3.43 -20.28 13.25
C ARG A 48 3.05 -19.63 11.92
N ARG A 49 2.76 -20.44 10.90
CA ARG A 49 2.03 -19.93 9.73
C ARG A 49 0.72 -19.33 10.24
N SER A 50 0.55 -18.01 10.14
CA SER A 50 -0.76 -17.42 10.34
C SER A 50 -1.65 -17.96 9.21
N PRO A 51 -2.75 -18.68 9.50
CA PRO A 51 -3.65 -19.20 8.47
C PRO A 51 -4.12 -18.11 7.50
N VAL A 52 -4.12 -16.86 7.96
CA VAL A 52 -4.51 -15.65 7.26
C VAL A 52 -3.65 -15.36 6.02
N ALA A 53 -2.34 -15.64 6.05
CA ALA A 53 -1.45 -15.37 4.90
C ALA A 53 -1.65 -16.34 3.73
N VAL A 54 -2.27 -17.48 3.98
CA VAL A 54 -2.66 -18.46 2.94
C VAL A 54 -3.96 -18.05 2.26
N LEU A 55 -4.82 -17.30 2.96
CA LEU A 55 -6.18 -16.96 2.55
C LEU A 55 -6.30 -15.56 1.93
N GLY A 56 -5.22 -14.78 1.91
CA GLY A 56 -5.22 -13.43 1.37
C GLY A 56 -3.93 -12.69 1.66
N CYS A 57 -3.89 -11.43 1.24
CA CYS A 57 -2.82 -10.53 1.62
C CYS A 57 -2.97 -10.06 3.08
N THR A 58 -1.83 -9.77 3.69
CA THR A 58 -1.72 -9.27 5.07
C THR A 58 -1.08 -7.89 5.08
N THR A 59 -1.21 -7.17 6.20
CA THR A 59 -0.62 -5.85 6.36
C THR A 59 -0.08 -5.67 7.77
N THR A 60 0.97 -4.87 7.90
CA THR A 60 1.46 -4.35 9.19
C THR A 60 0.83 -3.00 9.55
N THR A 61 0.09 -2.38 8.63
CA THR A 61 -0.59 -1.11 8.87
C THR A 61 -1.74 -1.32 9.87
N PRO A 62 -1.81 -0.54 10.96
CA PRO A 62 -2.86 -0.71 11.96
C PRO A 62 -4.24 -0.43 11.38
N ASN A 63 -5.25 -1.14 11.88
CA ASN A 63 -6.64 -0.87 11.55
C ASN A 63 -7.04 0.55 11.97
N PRO A 64 -7.95 1.22 11.23
CA PRO A 64 -8.53 2.48 11.67
C PRO A 64 -9.08 2.36 13.09
N ALA A 65 -8.69 3.26 13.99
CA ALA A 65 -9.11 3.23 15.39
C ALA A 65 -10.65 3.18 15.52
N ASN A 66 -11.36 3.88 14.63
CA ASN A 66 -12.82 3.98 14.54
C ASN A 66 -13.51 2.60 14.48
N LEU A 67 -12.85 1.57 13.93
CA LEU A 67 -13.39 0.21 13.90
C LEU A 67 -13.46 -0.46 15.28
N HIS A 68 -12.81 0.12 16.29
CA HIS A 68 -12.61 -0.48 17.61
C HIS A 68 -13.05 0.42 18.78
N ILE A 69 -13.37 1.70 18.56
CA ILE A 69 -13.80 2.62 19.64
C ILE A 69 -15.15 2.22 20.24
N CYS A 70 -16.22 2.21 19.44
CA CYS A 70 -17.57 1.86 19.87
C CYS A 70 -18.41 1.37 18.67
N VAL A 71 -19.64 0.92 18.93
CA VAL A 71 -20.54 0.40 17.87
C VAL A 71 -20.90 1.48 16.84
N GLU A 72 -21.15 2.70 17.28
CA GLU A 72 -21.49 3.81 16.38
C GLU A 72 -20.30 4.18 15.48
N SER A 73 -19.11 4.39 16.06
CA SER A 73 -17.88 4.69 15.32
C SER A 73 -17.55 3.60 14.29
N ARG A 74 -17.73 2.33 14.67
CA ARG A 74 -17.55 1.19 13.75
C ARG A 74 -18.55 1.22 12.60
N THR A 75 -19.82 1.52 12.90
CA THR A 75 -20.88 1.57 11.89
C THR A 75 -20.60 2.67 10.87
N GLU A 76 -20.09 3.82 11.34
CA GLU A 76 -19.67 4.90 10.45
C GLU A 76 -18.46 4.50 9.61
N ALA A 77 -17.42 3.92 10.24
CA ALA A 77 -16.18 3.56 9.55
C ALA A 77 -16.37 2.51 8.45
N ILE A 78 -17.27 1.53 8.64
CA ILE A 78 -17.50 0.46 7.64
C ILE A 78 -18.23 0.98 6.38
N LYS A 79 -18.81 2.19 6.40
CA LYS A 79 -19.35 2.80 5.18
C LYS A 79 -18.25 3.06 4.14
N SER A 80 -17.06 3.44 4.60
CA SER A 80 -15.90 3.73 3.76
C SER A 80 -14.90 2.57 3.70
N TYR A 81 -14.60 1.95 4.84
CA TYR A 81 -13.62 0.86 4.93
C TYR A 81 -14.24 -0.51 4.71
N ARG A 82 -13.70 -1.24 3.72
CA ARG A 82 -14.07 -2.64 3.46
C ARG A 82 -12.90 -3.56 3.71
N ARG A 83 -13.21 -4.82 4.04
CA ARG A 83 -12.19 -5.87 4.13
C ARG A 83 -11.88 -6.37 2.72
N CYS A 84 -10.67 -6.13 2.25
CA CYS A 84 -10.22 -6.39 0.88
C CYS A 84 -8.99 -7.30 0.83
N PHE A 85 -8.65 -7.74 -0.38
CA PHE A 85 -7.44 -8.47 -0.77
C PHE A 85 -7.39 -9.90 -0.22
N GLY A 86 -8.53 -10.60 -0.28
CA GLY A 86 -8.61 -12.03 -0.04
C GLY A 86 -8.28 -12.84 -1.30
N PHE A 87 -7.85 -14.09 -1.15
CA PHE A 87 -7.51 -14.97 -2.27
C PHE A 87 -8.62 -15.97 -2.58
N ALA A 88 -8.79 -16.31 -3.86
CA ALA A 88 -9.70 -17.38 -4.29
C ALA A 88 -11.11 -17.24 -3.69
N HIS A 89 -11.64 -16.02 -3.67
CA HIS A 89 -12.96 -15.65 -3.10
C HIS A 89 -13.08 -15.82 -1.57
N HIS A 90 -11.98 -16.05 -0.85
CA HIS A 90 -11.98 -15.90 0.59
C HIS A 90 -12.10 -14.42 0.98
N PRO A 91 -12.76 -14.10 2.11
CA PRO A 91 -12.84 -12.73 2.58
C PRO A 91 -11.46 -12.15 2.85
N GLY A 92 -11.23 -10.93 2.40
CA GLY A 92 -10.04 -10.16 2.77
C GLY A 92 -9.95 -9.87 4.27
N HIS A 93 -8.76 -9.45 4.69
CA HIS A 93 -8.47 -9.12 6.09
C HIS A 93 -7.94 -7.68 6.26
N ILE A 94 -7.66 -6.99 5.17
CA ILE A 94 -7.13 -5.63 5.19
C ILE A 94 -8.30 -4.65 5.09
N TYR A 95 -8.49 -3.79 6.09
CA TYR A 95 -9.44 -2.68 5.99
C TYR A 95 -8.87 -1.58 5.10
N PHE A 96 -9.49 -1.40 3.93
CA PHE A 96 -9.05 -0.49 2.89
C PHE A 96 -10.19 0.43 2.45
N ASP A 97 -9.90 1.73 2.37
CA ASP A 97 -10.77 2.75 1.76
C ASP A 97 -10.14 3.21 0.44
N PRO A 98 -10.68 2.81 -0.72
CA PRO A 98 -10.09 3.17 -2.01
C PRO A 98 -10.07 4.67 -2.31
N SER A 99 -10.88 5.47 -1.62
CA SER A 99 -10.92 6.92 -1.81
C SER A 99 -9.79 7.65 -1.07
N ARG A 100 -9.17 7.02 -0.07
CA ARG A 100 -8.16 7.65 0.82
C ARG A 100 -6.85 6.89 0.90
N ASP A 101 -6.90 5.57 0.99
CA ASP A 101 -5.72 4.74 1.23
C ASP A 101 -4.86 4.58 -0.04
N VAL A 102 -3.55 4.43 0.16
CA VAL A 102 -2.56 4.10 -0.87
C VAL A 102 -2.08 2.68 -0.62
N LEU A 103 -2.25 1.80 -1.61
CA LEU A 103 -1.81 0.41 -1.51
C LEU A 103 -0.31 0.30 -1.82
N TYR A 104 0.50 -0.08 -0.85
CA TYR A 104 1.96 -0.10 -0.98
C TYR A 104 2.52 -1.52 -1.15
N PHE A 105 3.24 -1.75 -2.23
CA PHE A 105 4.04 -2.96 -2.46
C PHE A 105 5.50 -2.66 -2.14
N GLY A 106 5.90 -2.98 -0.92
CA GLY A 106 7.24 -2.70 -0.39
C GLY A 106 8.31 -3.73 -0.76
N PRO A 107 9.55 -3.53 -0.28
CA PRO A 107 10.61 -4.53 -0.45
C PRO A 107 10.28 -5.82 0.31
N ARG A 108 10.75 -6.95 -0.22
CA ARG A 108 10.63 -8.27 0.41
C ARG A 108 11.92 -9.05 0.20
N ALA A 109 12.46 -9.63 1.27
CA ALA A 109 13.68 -10.41 1.22
C ALA A 109 13.50 -11.68 0.38
N GLY A 110 14.51 -11.99 -0.45
CA GLY A 110 14.51 -13.15 -1.34
C GLY A 110 14.55 -12.77 -2.81
N TYR A 111 15.06 -13.69 -3.63
CA TYR A 111 15.17 -13.52 -5.08
C TYR A 111 13.78 -13.31 -5.69
N MET A 112 13.57 -12.15 -6.34
CA MET A 112 12.29 -11.74 -6.93
C MET A 112 11.09 -11.71 -5.97
N ALA A 113 11.31 -11.74 -4.64
CA ALA A 113 10.22 -11.85 -3.68
C ALA A 113 9.27 -10.64 -3.71
N ALA A 114 9.79 -9.43 -3.99
CA ALA A 114 9.01 -8.20 -4.12
C ALA A 114 8.12 -8.20 -5.37
N ASP A 115 8.63 -8.66 -6.52
CA ASP A 115 7.83 -8.84 -7.74
C ASP A 115 6.80 -9.98 -7.57
N ALA A 116 7.20 -11.09 -6.95
CA ALA A 116 6.33 -12.25 -6.72
C ALA A 116 5.11 -11.91 -5.86
N GLN A 117 5.26 -11.12 -4.78
CA GLN A 117 4.11 -10.69 -3.97
C GLN A 117 3.14 -9.80 -4.77
N PHE A 118 3.67 -8.90 -5.61
CA PHE A 118 2.87 -8.02 -6.45
C PHE A 118 2.07 -8.86 -7.45
N ARG A 119 2.72 -9.77 -8.16
CA ARG A 119 2.07 -10.69 -9.10
C ARG A 119 1.04 -11.59 -8.42
N THR A 120 1.34 -12.09 -7.24
CA THR A 120 0.40 -12.90 -6.44
C THR A 120 -0.85 -12.10 -6.10
N CYS A 121 -0.71 -10.86 -5.62
CA CYS A 121 -1.84 -9.97 -5.35
C CYS A 121 -2.68 -9.76 -6.61
N MET A 122 -2.05 -9.38 -7.73
CA MET A 122 -2.74 -9.10 -8.99
C MET A 122 -3.44 -10.34 -9.57
N SER A 123 -2.89 -11.54 -9.33
CA SER A 123 -3.46 -12.79 -9.83
C SER A 123 -4.56 -13.37 -8.95
N MET A 124 -4.46 -13.23 -7.62
CA MET A 124 -5.28 -13.99 -6.67
C MET A 124 -6.41 -13.17 -6.05
N CYS A 125 -6.27 -11.84 -5.99
CA CYS A 125 -7.31 -10.95 -5.46
C CYS A 125 -8.50 -10.83 -6.42
N ASP A 126 -9.67 -10.57 -5.85
CA ASP A 126 -10.91 -10.37 -6.60
C ASP A 126 -10.81 -9.17 -7.55
N GLU A 127 -11.39 -9.32 -8.74
CA GLU A 127 -11.29 -8.31 -9.80
C GLU A 127 -12.02 -7.01 -9.42
N ALA A 128 -13.14 -7.08 -8.69
CA ALA A 128 -13.86 -5.90 -8.25
C ALA A 128 -13.09 -5.14 -7.15
N GLU A 129 -12.39 -5.87 -6.28
CA GLU A 129 -11.52 -5.26 -5.26
C GLU A 129 -10.32 -4.55 -5.91
N LEU A 130 -9.66 -5.19 -6.87
CA LEU A 130 -8.56 -4.58 -7.61
C LEU A 130 -9.03 -3.39 -8.47
N ALA A 131 -10.19 -3.48 -9.10
CA ALA A 131 -10.79 -2.39 -9.85
C ALA A 131 -11.20 -1.20 -8.96
N ALA A 132 -11.40 -1.39 -7.66
CA ALA A 132 -11.71 -0.30 -6.75
C ALA A 132 -10.46 0.53 -6.41
N VAL A 133 -9.25 -0.04 -6.47
CA VAL A 133 -7.99 0.62 -6.08
C VAL A 133 -7.73 1.85 -6.95
N ARG A 134 -7.57 3.01 -6.30
CA ARG A 134 -7.29 4.29 -6.96
C ARG A 134 -5.84 4.72 -6.87
N ARG A 135 -5.10 4.29 -5.85
CA ARG A 135 -3.73 4.74 -5.61
C ARG A 135 -2.84 3.60 -5.16
N ILE A 136 -1.68 3.47 -5.78
CA ILE A 136 -0.65 2.51 -5.37
C ILE A 136 0.69 3.19 -5.18
N ALA A 137 1.51 2.61 -4.32
CA ALA A 137 2.93 2.90 -4.21
C ALA A 137 3.73 1.62 -4.45
N LEU A 138 4.84 1.74 -5.18
CA LEU A 138 5.67 0.62 -5.62
C LEU A 138 7.11 0.88 -5.21
N SER A 139 7.69 -0.04 -4.45
CA SER A 139 9.12 0.00 -4.16
C SER A 139 9.93 -0.32 -5.41
N ASP A 140 11.04 0.38 -5.60
CA ASP A 140 12.01 0.11 -6.65
C ASP A 140 12.55 -1.33 -6.56
N ALA A 141 12.52 -1.96 -5.37
CA ALA A 141 12.85 -3.37 -5.18
C ALA A 141 12.11 -4.34 -6.12
N LEU A 142 10.94 -3.97 -6.66
CA LEU A 142 10.21 -4.78 -7.63
C LEU A 142 10.98 -4.97 -8.95
N PHE A 143 11.94 -4.10 -9.27
CA PHE A 143 12.70 -4.13 -10.52
C PHE A 143 14.08 -4.78 -10.38
N TRP A 144 14.46 -5.22 -9.18
CA TRP A 144 15.75 -5.83 -8.89
C TRP A 144 15.63 -7.35 -8.87
N GLN A 145 16.47 -8.02 -9.66
CA GLN A 145 16.54 -9.49 -9.69
C GLN A 145 17.60 -9.99 -8.69
N THR A 146 18.72 -9.30 -8.59
CA THR A 146 19.84 -9.59 -7.68
C THR A 146 20.19 -8.34 -6.87
N ASN A 147 21.25 -8.39 -6.06
CA ASN A 147 21.73 -7.20 -5.35
C ASN A 147 22.38 -6.16 -6.31
N THR A 148 22.45 -6.45 -7.61
CA THR A 148 22.99 -5.57 -8.66
C THR A 148 21.86 -5.06 -9.55
N TYR A 149 21.87 -3.75 -9.80
CA TYR A 149 20.93 -3.14 -10.73
C TYR A 149 21.34 -3.45 -12.18
N HIS A 150 20.37 -3.81 -12.99
CA HIS A 150 20.56 -4.08 -14.41
C HIS A 150 19.51 -3.28 -15.21
N SER A 151 19.94 -2.24 -15.93
CA SER A 151 19.03 -1.29 -16.58
C SER A 151 18.09 -1.95 -17.59
N MET A 152 18.59 -2.85 -18.45
CA MET A 152 17.76 -3.52 -19.45
C MET A 152 16.67 -4.40 -18.83
N THR A 153 17.01 -5.16 -17.78
CA THR A 153 16.03 -6.02 -17.11
C THR A 153 15.05 -5.20 -16.30
N ALA A 154 15.50 -4.11 -15.65
CA ALA A 154 14.63 -3.21 -14.90
C ALA A 154 13.61 -2.49 -15.80
N THR A 155 14.02 -2.02 -16.98
CA THR A 155 13.08 -1.44 -17.97
C THR A 155 12.09 -2.49 -18.46
N GLY A 156 12.55 -3.69 -18.83
CA GLY A 156 11.67 -4.79 -19.24
C GLY A 156 10.64 -5.17 -18.16
N SER A 157 11.09 -5.28 -16.91
CA SER A 157 10.23 -5.52 -15.74
C SER A 157 9.23 -4.39 -15.52
N SER A 158 9.64 -3.13 -15.71
CA SER A 158 8.77 -1.95 -15.58
C SER A 158 7.64 -1.97 -16.61
N ILE A 159 7.97 -2.28 -17.87
CA ILE A 159 6.97 -2.42 -18.94
C ILE A 159 5.97 -3.51 -18.58
N GLU A 160 6.44 -4.69 -18.14
CA GLU A 160 5.55 -5.80 -17.78
C GLU A 160 4.68 -5.49 -16.56
N LEU A 161 5.24 -4.86 -15.55
CA LEU A 161 4.51 -4.40 -14.38
C LEU A 161 3.40 -3.41 -14.76
N LEU A 162 3.70 -2.42 -15.62
CA LEU A 162 2.73 -1.44 -16.08
C LEU A 162 1.62 -2.10 -16.94
N ARG A 163 1.94 -3.14 -17.72
CA ARG A 163 0.91 -3.94 -18.43
C ARG A 163 -0.05 -4.64 -17.47
N ILE A 164 0.48 -5.21 -16.39
CA ILE A 164 -0.33 -5.85 -15.35
C ILE A 164 -1.22 -4.81 -14.67
N ILE A 165 -0.66 -3.66 -14.30
CA ILE A 165 -1.41 -2.54 -13.70
C ILE A 165 -2.55 -2.11 -14.61
N ARG A 166 -2.26 -1.84 -15.89
CA ARG A 166 -3.27 -1.46 -16.89
C ARG A 166 -4.42 -2.46 -16.96
N ARG A 167 -4.12 -3.76 -16.85
CA ARG A 167 -5.13 -4.83 -16.94
C ARG A 167 -5.91 -5.05 -15.64
N ARG A 168 -5.26 -4.94 -14.48
CA ARG A 168 -5.82 -5.36 -13.20
C ARG A 168 -6.31 -4.20 -12.33
N LEU A 169 -5.82 -2.98 -12.57
CA LEU A 169 -6.20 -1.76 -11.85
C LEU A 169 -6.75 -0.72 -12.84
N PRO A 170 -7.90 -0.97 -13.48
CA PRO A 170 -8.43 -0.12 -14.56
C PRO A 170 -8.79 1.31 -14.12
N ASN A 171 -9.11 1.52 -12.83
CA ASN A 171 -9.52 2.82 -12.30
C ASN A 171 -8.42 3.52 -11.50
N LEU A 172 -7.16 3.15 -11.76
CA LEU A 172 -6.03 3.72 -11.06
C LEU A 172 -5.84 5.20 -11.44
N GLU A 173 -5.71 6.04 -10.42
CA GLU A 173 -5.54 7.49 -10.54
C GLU A 173 -4.08 7.90 -10.28
N LEU A 174 -3.39 7.21 -9.36
CA LEU A 174 -2.03 7.56 -8.93
C LEU A 174 -1.12 6.34 -8.78
N ILE A 175 0.10 6.45 -9.32
CA ILE A 175 1.22 5.53 -9.07
C ILE A 175 2.40 6.30 -8.47
N VAL A 176 2.83 5.91 -7.27
CA VAL A 176 4.03 6.47 -6.64
C VAL A 176 5.15 5.44 -6.70
N PHE A 177 6.29 5.81 -7.29
CA PHE A 177 7.49 4.98 -7.24
C PHE A 177 8.39 5.45 -6.10
N VAL A 178 8.87 4.49 -5.33
CA VAL A 178 9.59 4.74 -4.07
C VAL A 178 10.92 3.99 -4.07
N PRO A 179 12.07 4.62 -3.80
CA PRO A 179 13.34 3.92 -3.68
C PRO A 179 13.33 2.86 -2.55
N ARG A 180 14.35 2.02 -2.52
CA ARG A 180 14.51 1.08 -1.39
C ARG A 180 14.93 1.87 -0.16
N GLU A 181 14.53 1.42 1.02
CA GLU A 181 14.85 2.11 2.28
C GLU A 181 16.36 2.31 2.49
N GLN A 182 17.17 1.34 2.05
CA GLN A 182 18.64 1.44 2.08
C GLN A 182 19.19 2.52 1.14
N ASP A 183 18.53 2.78 0.01
CA ASP A 183 18.92 3.84 -0.93
C ASP A 183 18.45 5.21 -0.40
N GLU A 184 17.29 5.26 0.27
CA GLU A 184 16.81 6.46 0.99
C GLU A 184 17.72 6.87 2.15
N ALA A 185 18.37 5.89 2.78
CA ALA A 185 19.30 6.11 3.88
C ALA A 185 20.65 6.70 3.42
N ASN A 186 20.93 6.76 2.12
CA ASN A 186 22.15 7.32 1.53
C ASN A 186 21.85 8.68 0.85
N PRO A 187 22.00 9.83 1.55
CA PRO A 187 21.63 11.13 1.00
C PRO A 187 22.43 11.52 -0.24
N ASP A 188 23.69 11.08 -0.33
CA ASP A 188 24.61 11.46 -1.41
C ASP A 188 24.21 10.81 -2.75
N GLU A 189 23.55 9.65 -2.71
CA GLU A 189 23.10 8.91 -3.90
C GLU A 189 21.59 9.02 -4.14
N LEU A 190 20.85 9.68 -3.24
CA LEU A 190 19.40 9.70 -3.28
C LEU A 190 18.87 10.39 -4.54
N ASP A 191 19.41 11.56 -4.87
CA ASP A 191 19.01 12.32 -6.06
C ASP A 191 19.27 11.53 -7.36
N HIS A 192 20.43 10.89 -7.45
CA HIS A 192 20.77 10.00 -8.57
C HIS A 192 19.85 8.78 -8.61
N THR A 193 19.49 8.21 -7.47
CA THR A 193 18.56 7.08 -7.38
C THR A 193 17.17 7.47 -7.85
N LEU A 194 16.65 8.61 -7.39
CA LEU A 194 15.35 9.13 -7.80
C LEU A 194 15.31 9.43 -9.30
N GLN A 195 16.37 10.04 -9.84
CA GLN A 195 16.50 10.31 -11.27
C GLN A 195 16.54 9.00 -12.09
N ARG A 196 17.33 8.01 -11.65
CA ARG A 196 17.39 6.69 -12.32
C ARG A 196 16.01 6.03 -12.39
N ILE A 197 15.28 6.01 -11.27
CA ILE A 197 13.93 5.44 -11.21
C ILE A 197 13.01 6.19 -12.17
N HIS A 198 13.07 7.53 -12.17
CA HIS A 198 12.27 8.35 -13.05
C HIS A 198 12.53 8.04 -14.54
N GLU A 199 13.80 8.00 -14.96
CA GLU A 199 14.17 7.72 -16.36
C GLU A 199 13.76 6.31 -16.79
N GLN A 200 13.96 5.31 -15.93
CA GLN A 200 13.54 3.92 -16.17
C GLN A 200 12.02 3.83 -16.39
N VAL A 201 11.24 4.43 -15.49
CA VAL A 201 9.77 4.40 -15.52
C VAL A 201 9.24 5.20 -16.71
N LEU A 202 9.80 6.38 -16.97
CA LEU A 202 9.44 7.21 -18.12
C LEU A 202 9.64 6.46 -19.44
N THR A 203 10.76 5.75 -19.58
CA THR A 203 11.04 4.92 -20.77
C THR A 203 9.99 3.82 -20.92
N ALA A 204 9.60 3.16 -19.82
CA ALA A 204 8.57 2.13 -19.85
C ALA A 204 7.19 2.69 -20.24
N PHE A 205 6.81 3.87 -19.73
CA PHE A 205 5.57 4.54 -20.13
C PHE A 205 5.57 4.94 -21.61
N ASN A 206 6.66 5.54 -22.10
CA ASN A 206 6.78 5.92 -23.51
C ASN A 206 6.63 4.71 -24.43
N THR A 207 7.26 3.58 -24.07
CA THR A 207 7.13 2.32 -24.82
C THR A 207 5.68 1.82 -24.88
N LEU A 208 4.92 1.99 -23.80
CA LEU A 208 3.50 1.58 -23.76
C LEU A 208 2.55 2.56 -24.42
N ALA A 209 2.92 3.84 -24.55
CA ALA A 209 2.14 4.85 -25.25
C ALA A 209 2.19 4.65 -26.78
N GLU A 210 3.31 4.15 -27.30
CA GLU A 210 3.48 3.82 -28.72
C GLU A 210 2.56 2.66 -29.17
N ASP A 211 2.16 1.78 -28.25
CA ASP A 211 1.29 0.62 -28.51
C ASP A 211 -0.20 0.97 -28.85
N GLN A 212 -0.56 2.24 -29.01
CA GLN A 212 -1.89 2.74 -29.45
C GLN A 212 -3.12 2.17 -28.70
N VAL A 213 -3.01 1.95 -27.38
CA VAL A 213 -4.16 1.54 -26.55
C VAL A 213 -4.71 2.75 -25.78
N THR A 214 -6.04 2.87 -25.72
CA THR A 214 -6.82 3.86 -24.95
C THR A 214 -6.69 3.63 -23.44
N TRP A 215 -5.48 3.65 -22.90
CA TRP A 215 -5.26 3.67 -21.45
C TRP A 215 -5.20 5.12 -20.99
N SER A 216 -6.14 5.53 -20.13
CA SER A 216 -6.01 6.78 -19.39
C SER A 216 -4.84 6.62 -18.43
N MET A 217 -3.69 7.14 -18.82
CA MET A 217 -2.46 7.02 -18.06
C MET A 217 -2.66 7.67 -16.68
N PRO A 218 -2.43 6.94 -15.58
CA PRO A 218 -2.55 7.50 -14.23
C PRO A 218 -1.48 8.58 -14.02
N GLU A 219 -1.75 9.49 -13.09
CA GLU A 219 -0.72 10.37 -12.57
C GLU A 219 0.39 9.51 -11.94
N TRP A 220 1.64 9.87 -12.16
CA TRP A 220 2.75 9.18 -11.53
C TRP A 220 3.88 10.12 -11.19
N HIS A 221 4.59 9.80 -10.11
CA HIS A 221 5.80 10.50 -9.70
C HIS A 221 6.71 9.59 -8.89
N VAL A 222 7.95 10.03 -8.68
CA VAL A 222 8.94 9.37 -7.82
C VAL A 222 9.10 10.21 -6.56
N THR A 223 9.06 9.58 -5.38
CA THR A 223 9.34 10.26 -4.11
C THR A 223 9.82 9.27 -3.06
N THR A 224 10.37 9.74 -1.95
CA THR A 224 10.80 8.86 -0.86
C THR A 224 9.61 8.35 -0.05
N LEU A 225 9.77 7.18 0.57
CA LEU A 225 8.78 6.60 1.45
C LEU A 225 8.50 7.55 2.61
N LYS A 226 9.56 8.17 3.16
CA LYS A 226 9.45 9.19 4.20
C LYS A 226 8.60 10.39 3.76
N ALA A 227 8.80 10.91 2.55
CA ALA A 227 8.00 12.01 2.03
C ALA A 227 6.55 11.58 1.78
N LEU A 228 6.33 10.35 1.31
CA LEU A 228 4.99 9.80 1.12
C LEU A 228 4.21 9.69 2.45
N TYR A 229 4.86 9.18 3.51
CA TYR A 229 4.25 9.13 4.85
C TYR A 229 3.97 10.54 5.39
N SER A 230 4.90 11.47 5.20
CA SER A 230 4.74 12.88 5.60
C SER A 230 3.54 13.54 4.90
N ALA A 231 3.41 13.35 3.59
CA ALA A 231 2.28 13.86 2.79
C ALA A 231 0.94 13.22 3.21
N ALA A 232 0.96 11.97 3.68
CA ALA A 232 -0.20 11.28 4.23
C ALA A 232 -0.55 11.71 5.68
N GLY A 233 0.26 12.58 6.31
CA GLY A 233 0.08 13.00 7.71
C GLY A 233 0.46 11.92 8.73
N GLY A 234 1.25 10.92 8.33
CA GLY A 234 1.69 9.80 9.16
C GLY A 234 3.21 9.70 9.33
N SER A 235 3.65 8.81 10.23
CA SER A 235 5.05 8.40 10.39
C SER A 235 5.25 6.96 9.91
N ILE A 236 6.48 6.62 9.51
CA ILE A 236 6.82 5.25 9.06
C ILE A 236 6.58 4.28 10.23
N PRO A 237 5.78 3.20 10.07
CA PRO A 237 5.55 2.24 11.13
C PRO A 237 6.86 1.57 11.53
N ALA A 238 7.17 1.56 12.84
CA ALA A 238 8.44 1.13 13.43
C ALA A 238 8.82 -0.35 13.23
N THR A 239 8.07 -1.11 12.42
CA THR A 239 8.22 -2.57 12.25
C THR A 239 8.93 -2.99 10.96
N GLN A 240 9.53 -2.06 10.22
CA GLN A 240 10.47 -2.39 9.13
C GLN A 240 11.92 -2.60 9.63
N ASN A 241 12.17 -2.45 10.94
CA ASN A 241 13.49 -2.56 11.58
C ASN A 241 13.90 -3.97 12.02
N MET A 242 13.52 -5.03 11.32
CA MET A 242 14.10 -6.35 11.57
C MET A 242 14.50 -7.00 10.25
N THR A 243 15.77 -6.72 9.91
CA THR A 243 16.77 -7.58 9.24
C THR A 243 16.28 -8.74 8.40
#